data_AF-A0A954SQJ4-F1
#
_entry.id   AF-A0A954SQJ4-F1
#
_cell.length_a   1.000
_cell.length_b   1.000
_cell.length_c   1.000
_cell.angle_alpha   90.00
_cell.angle_beta   90.00
_cell.angle_gamma   90.00
#
_symmetry.space_group_name_H-M   'P 1'
#
loop_
_entity.id
_entity.type
_entity.pdbx_description
1 polymer ?
#
loop_
_entity_poly.entity_id
_entity_poly.type
_entity_poly.pdbx_seq_one_letter_code
_entity_poly.pdbx_strand_id
1 'polypeptide(L)'
;EFILDRRFGYSDGLMGGNLWYMGQDLDAALAAAEKGVAAITNIPGVIMPFPGGLAASGSKAGSKYSFSIASTYEKFCPTLQAQLGEKAGLPEGVGAVMEIIMNGRDIPSIFQATQAAIAASKDSPGLLRISAGNYNGRLGKSFIYLHPEKQPA
;
A
#
# COMPACT_ATOMS: atom_id res chain seq x y z
N GLU A 1 -25.26 -25.60 -21.72
CA GLU A 1 -24.99 -26.16 -20.38
C GLU A 1 -24.04 -25.24 -19.63
N PHE A 2 -24.24 -25.07 -18.32
CA PHE A 2 -23.32 -24.33 -17.43
C PHE A 2 -22.73 -25.34 -16.44
N ILE A 3 -21.41 -25.37 -16.33
CA ILE A 3 -20.67 -26.32 -15.51
C ILE A 3 -20.00 -25.54 -14.36
N LEU A 4 -20.18 -26.03 -13.13
CA LEU A 4 -19.64 -25.43 -11.91
C LEU A 4 -19.11 -26.51 -10.98
N ASP A 5 -17.96 -26.26 -10.34
CA ASP A 5 -17.42 -27.14 -9.32
C ASP A 5 -18.36 -27.25 -8.10
N ARG A 6 -18.47 -28.46 -7.54
CA ARG A 6 -19.28 -28.72 -6.33
C ARG A 6 -18.69 -28.08 -5.07
N ARG A 7 -17.39 -27.80 -5.06
CA ARG A 7 -16.65 -27.34 -3.87
C ARG A 7 -15.56 -26.36 -4.26
N PHE A 8 -15.45 -25.28 -3.48
CA PHE A 8 -14.40 -24.28 -3.57
C PHE A 8 -13.60 -24.30 -2.27
N GLY A 9 -12.28 -24.48 -2.37
CA GLY A 9 -11.40 -24.45 -1.21
C GLY A 9 -11.21 -23.03 -0.69
N TYR A 10 -10.99 -22.89 0.62
CA TYR A 10 -10.53 -21.66 1.24
C TYR A 10 -9.43 -21.99 2.25
N SER A 11 -8.61 -21.00 2.56
CA SER A 11 -7.61 -21.07 3.62
C SER A 11 -7.51 -19.71 4.30
N ASP A 12 -6.92 -19.68 5.48
CA ASP A 12 -6.48 -18.41 6.06
C ASP A 12 -5.45 -17.75 5.14
N GLY A 13 -5.52 -16.43 5.07
CA GLY A 13 -4.61 -15.60 4.29
C GLY A 13 -4.30 -14.31 5.03
N LEU A 14 -3.57 -13.42 4.37
CA LEU A 14 -3.19 -12.12 4.90
C LEU A 14 -3.82 -11.01 4.08
N MET A 15 -4.28 -9.98 4.78
CA MET A 15 -4.87 -8.79 4.20
C MET A 15 -4.09 -7.55 4.65
N GLY A 16 -3.90 -6.60 3.73
CA GLY A 16 -3.42 -5.26 4.08
C GLY A 16 -1.91 -5.06 4.07
N GLY A 17 -1.15 -5.95 3.41
CA GLY A 17 0.20 -5.58 2.99
C GLY A 17 0.11 -4.34 2.09
N ASN A 18 1.01 -3.37 2.21
CA ASN A 18 0.84 -2.12 1.47
C ASN A 18 2.16 -1.41 1.16
N LEU A 19 2.11 -0.54 0.16
CA LEU A 19 3.20 0.34 -0.26
C LEU A 19 2.64 1.73 -0.59
N TRP A 20 3.31 2.77 -0.10
CA TRP A 20 3.01 4.16 -0.42
C TRP A 20 4.08 4.72 -1.35
N TYR A 21 3.64 5.28 -2.47
CA TYR A 21 4.45 5.91 -3.50
C TYR A 21 4.30 7.42 -3.37
N MET A 22 5.31 8.08 -2.80
CA MET A 22 5.32 9.52 -2.56
C MET A 22 6.05 10.21 -3.71
N GLY A 23 5.29 10.83 -4.61
CA GLY A 23 5.81 11.54 -5.79
C GLY A 23 5.82 13.04 -5.59
N GLN A 24 6.68 13.74 -6.35
CA GLN A 24 6.71 15.20 -6.39
C GLN A 24 5.38 15.79 -6.91
N ASP A 25 4.66 15.04 -7.73
CA ASP A 25 3.37 15.36 -8.32
C ASP A 25 2.56 14.07 -8.54
N LEU A 26 1.32 14.21 -9.04
CA LEU A 26 0.41 13.09 -9.29
C LEU A 26 0.98 12.11 -10.32
N ASP A 27 1.52 12.62 -11.42
CA ASP A 27 1.99 11.80 -12.53
C ASP A 27 3.17 10.93 -12.09
N ALA A 28 4.11 11.49 -11.33
CA ALA A 28 5.24 10.77 -10.78
C ALA A 28 4.81 9.66 -9.80
N ALA A 29 3.87 9.96 -8.89
CA ALA A 29 3.37 8.99 -7.93
C ALA A 29 2.59 7.86 -8.62
N LEU A 30 1.72 8.20 -9.58
CA LEU A 30 0.92 7.25 -10.34
C LEU A 30 1.80 6.36 -11.21
N ALA A 31 2.71 6.92 -12.01
CA ALA A 31 3.59 6.16 -12.88
C ALA A 31 4.48 5.18 -12.11
N ALA A 32 4.98 5.58 -10.94
CA ALA A 32 5.74 4.69 -10.07
C ALA A 32 4.88 3.54 -9.51
N ALA A 33 3.65 3.86 -9.08
CA ALA A 33 2.74 2.88 -8.51
C ALA A 33 2.24 1.89 -9.59
N GLU A 34 1.95 2.33 -10.81
CA GLU A 34 1.58 1.47 -11.95
C GLU A 34 2.67 0.46 -12.30
N LYS A 35 3.97 0.84 -12.23
CA LYS A 35 5.07 -0.12 -12.37
C LYS A 35 5.06 -1.15 -11.24
N GLY A 36 4.77 -0.72 -10.02
CA GLY A 36 4.61 -1.62 -8.87
C GLY A 36 3.45 -2.61 -9.08
N VAL A 37 2.30 -2.12 -9.53
CA VAL A 37 1.13 -2.93 -9.89
C VAL A 37 1.51 -3.97 -10.95
N ALA A 38 2.12 -3.54 -12.06
CA ALA A 38 2.53 -4.45 -13.14
C ALA A 38 3.48 -5.56 -12.67
N ALA A 39 4.38 -5.25 -11.73
CA ALA A 39 5.26 -6.26 -11.13
C ALA A 39 4.49 -7.26 -10.27
N ILE A 40 3.52 -6.80 -9.46
CA ILE A 40 2.72 -7.65 -8.57
C ILE A 40 1.75 -8.53 -9.36
N THR A 41 1.20 -8.07 -10.48
CA THR A 41 0.23 -8.83 -11.30
C THR A 41 0.73 -10.23 -11.69
N ASN A 42 2.04 -10.42 -11.79
CA ASN A 42 2.64 -11.70 -12.18
C ASN A 42 2.98 -12.61 -10.99
N ILE A 43 2.63 -12.24 -9.75
CA ILE A 43 3.00 -12.98 -8.54
C ILE A 43 1.82 -13.85 -8.09
N PRO A 44 1.94 -15.19 -8.17
CA PRO A 44 0.86 -16.09 -7.77
C PRO A 44 0.51 -15.93 -6.30
N GLY A 45 -0.78 -15.99 -6.00
CA GLY A 45 -1.27 -15.97 -4.62
C GLY A 45 -1.30 -14.58 -3.98
N VAL A 46 -1.12 -13.51 -4.75
CA VAL A 46 -1.32 -12.12 -4.32
C VAL A 46 -2.36 -11.45 -5.22
N ILE A 47 -3.21 -10.63 -4.63
CA ILE A 47 -4.16 -9.76 -5.33
C ILE A 47 -4.02 -8.32 -4.84
N MET A 48 -4.38 -7.37 -5.70
CA MET A 48 -4.50 -5.96 -5.35
C MET A 48 -5.98 -5.56 -5.46
N PRO A 49 -6.73 -5.47 -4.35
CA PRO A 49 -8.19 -5.45 -4.38
C PRO A 49 -8.80 -4.08 -4.75
N PHE A 50 -7.98 -3.04 -4.85
CA PHE A 50 -8.43 -1.70 -5.20
C PHE A 50 -8.54 -1.52 -6.72
N PRO A 51 -9.33 -0.55 -7.22
CA PRO A 51 -9.47 -0.30 -8.65
C PRO A 51 -8.11 -0.08 -9.35
N GLY A 52 -7.82 -0.88 -10.37
CA GLY A 52 -6.52 -0.85 -11.04
C GLY A 52 -5.32 -1.23 -10.16
N GLY A 53 -5.56 -1.84 -9.00
CA GLY A 53 -4.54 -2.17 -8.00
C GLY A 53 -4.11 -1.00 -7.11
N LEU A 54 -4.77 0.17 -7.23
CA LEU A 54 -4.35 1.41 -6.59
C LEU A 54 -5.45 2.05 -5.74
N ALA A 55 -5.05 2.52 -4.57
CA ALA A 55 -5.84 3.39 -3.71
C ALA A 55 -5.31 4.83 -3.80
N ALA A 56 -6.22 5.76 -4.10
CA ALA A 56 -5.98 7.20 -4.03
C ALA A 56 -6.46 7.81 -2.69
N SER A 57 -7.04 7.00 -1.81
CA SER A 57 -7.67 7.43 -0.56
C SER A 57 -7.05 6.70 0.63
N GLY A 58 -5.92 7.19 1.13
CA GLY A 58 -5.31 6.70 2.37
C GLY A 58 -6.22 6.95 3.58
N SER A 59 -6.44 5.93 4.41
CA SER A 59 -7.31 6.03 5.59
C SER A 59 -6.56 5.76 6.89
N LYS A 60 -7.11 6.29 7.99
CA LYS A 60 -6.71 5.94 9.35
C LYS A 60 -7.91 5.39 10.11
N ALA A 61 -7.63 4.58 11.14
CA ALA A 61 -8.65 4.13 12.08
C ALA A 61 -9.13 5.31 12.95
N GLY A 62 -10.45 5.37 13.13
CA GLY A 62 -11.13 6.44 13.87
C GLY A 62 -11.35 7.70 13.04
N SER A 63 -12.11 8.63 13.61
CA SER A 63 -12.46 9.91 12.99
C SER A 63 -12.71 10.96 14.07
N LYS A 64 -12.65 12.24 13.68
CA LYS A 64 -13.18 13.34 14.51
C LYS A 64 -14.72 13.23 14.66
N TYR A 65 -15.38 12.62 13.68
CA TYR A 65 -16.82 12.41 13.68
C TYR A 65 -17.16 11.06 14.31
N SER A 66 -17.95 11.07 15.38
CA SER A 66 -18.27 9.88 16.19
C SER A 66 -18.96 8.75 15.43
N PHE A 67 -19.64 9.06 14.32
CA PHE A 67 -20.33 8.08 13.48
C PHE A 67 -19.41 7.36 12.47
N SER A 68 -18.14 7.78 12.32
CA SER A 68 -17.25 7.26 11.29
C SER A 68 -16.11 6.44 11.88
N ILE A 69 -16.04 5.15 11.52
CA ILE A 69 -15.01 4.22 12.00
C ILE A 69 -13.63 4.43 11.36
N ALA A 70 -13.58 5.10 10.22
CA ALA A 70 -12.36 5.49 9.52
C ALA A 70 -12.52 6.91 8.96
N SER A 71 -11.39 7.57 8.69
CA SER A 71 -11.35 8.86 8.00
C SER A 71 -10.13 8.93 7.10
N THR A 72 -10.05 9.98 6.28
CA THR A 72 -8.81 10.30 5.57
C THR A 72 -7.64 10.37 6.56
N TYR A 73 -6.46 9.93 6.13
CA TYR A 73 -5.25 10.03 6.93
C TYR A 73 -4.59 11.40 6.70
N GLU A 74 -5.11 12.42 7.38
CA GLU A 74 -4.77 13.83 7.14
C GLU A 74 -3.27 14.13 7.16
N LYS A 75 -2.51 13.43 8.01
CA LYS A 75 -1.05 13.57 8.12
C LYS A 75 -0.34 13.34 6.79
N PHE A 76 -0.91 12.50 5.93
CA PHE A 76 -0.35 12.11 4.64
C PHE A 76 -1.11 12.73 3.46
N CYS A 77 -1.97 13.74 3.70
CA CYS A 77 -2.64 14.48 2.63
C CYS A 77 -1.75 15.65 2.15
N PRO A 78 -1.28 15.68 0.88
CA PRO A 78 -0.42 16.75 0.37
C PRO A 78 -1.01 18.15 0.54
N THR A 79 -2.33 18.29 0.31
CA THR A 79 -3.05 19.56 0.41
C THR A 79 -3.19 20.11 1.83
N LEU A 80 -2.89 19.31 2.86
CA LEU A 80 -3.02 19.70 4.27
C LEU A 80 -1.66 19.93 4.95
N GLN A 81 -0.53 19.67 4.27
CA GLN A 81 0.79 19.71 4.92
C GLN A 81 1.10 21.08 5.54
N ALA A 82 0.85 22.17 4.82
CA ALA A 82 1.08 23.53 5.31
C ALA A 82 0.24 23.86 6.55
N GLN A 83 -1.01 23.40 6.60
CA GLN A 83 -1.90 23.63 7.74
C GLN A 83 -1.52 22.77 8.97
N LEU A 84 -0.98 21.58 8.74
CA LEU A 84 -0.62 20.64 9.80
C LEU A 84 0.69 20.99 10.51
N GLY A 85 1.59 21.75 9.86
CA GLY A 85 2.87 22.16 10.42
C GLY A 85 3.66 20.96 10.92
N GLU A 86 4.09 20.97 12.18
CA GLU A 86 4.85 19.86 12.80
C GLU A 86 4.12 18.51 12.83
N LYS A 87 2.80 18.48 12.61
CA LYS A 87 2.01 17.24 12.54
C LYS A 87 1.98 16.61 11.14
N ALA A 88 2.55 17.30 10.15
CA ALA A 88 2.73 16.82 8.78
C ALA A 88 3.54 15.51 8.78
N GLY A 89 3.10 14.54 7.98
CA GLY A 89 3.74 13.24 7.85
C GLY A 89 4.48 13.04 6.53
N LEU A 90 4.28 13.92 5.55
CA LEU A 90 4.96 13.81 4.27
C LEU A 90 6.34 14.47 4.30
N PRO A 91 7.34 13.87 3.65
CA PRO A 91 8.57 14.57 3.30
C PRO A 91 8.29 15.85 2.51
N GLU A 92 9.20 16.81 2.62
CA GLU A 92 9.18 18.01 1.79
C GLU A 92 9.21 17.64 0.29
N GLY A 93 8.48 18.41 -0.52
CA GLY A 93 8.40 18.22 -1.98
C GLY A 93 7.39 17.18 -2.44
N VAL A 94 6.78 16.39 -1.54
CA VAL A 94 5.75 15.41 -1.93
C VAL A 94 4.44 16.11 -2.28
N GLY A 95 4.06 16.07 -3.56
CA GLY A 95 2.81 16.62 -4.08
C GLY A 95 1.68 15.60 -4.20
N ALA A 96 1.98 14.31 -4.26
CA ALA A 96 0.98 13.24 -4.32
C ALA A 96 1.44 11.94 -3.66
N VAL A 97 0.46 11.13 -3.22
CA VAL A 97 0.71 9.80 -2.66
C VAL A 97 -0.27 8.80 -3.29
N MET A 98 0.26 7.71 -3.83
CA MET A 98 -0.52 6.56 -4.27
C MET A 98 -0.24 5.37 -3.37
N GLU A 99 -1.23 4.53 -3.14
CA GLU A 99 -1.09 3.34 -2.30
C GLU A 99 -1.42 2.08 -3.10
N ILE A 100 -0.56 1.06 -3.01
CA ILE A 100 -0.91 -0.32 -3.38
C ILE A 100 -1.25 -1.06 -2.10
N ILE A 101 -2.37 -1.77 -2.10
CA ILE A 101 -2.74 -2.72 -1.04
C ILE A 101 -2.73 -4.13 -1.64
N MET A 102 -2.15 -5.07 -0.90
CA MET A 102 -1.93 -6.46 -1.25
C MET A 102 -2.61 -7.35 -0.23
N ASN A 103 -3.44 -8.27 -0.74
CA ASN A 103 -3.87 -9.44 0.01
C ASN A 103 -3.16 -10.65 -0.58
N GLY A 104 -2.73 -11.58 0.27
CA GLY A 104 -1.97 -12.73 -0.19
C GLY A 104 -2.26 -13.99 0.61
N ARG A 105 -1.96 -15.12 -0.01
CA ARG A 105 -2.14 -16.45 0.60
C ARG A 105 -1.24 -16.70 1.81
N ASP A 106 -0.05 -16.10 1.83
CA ASP A 106 0.95 -16.28 2.89
C ASP A 106 1.94 -15.09 2.92
N ILE A 107 2.74 -15.01 4.00
CA ILE A 107 3.75 -13.96 4.20
C ILE A 107 4.80 -13.97 3.08
N PRO A 108 5.38 -15.11 2.68
CA PRO A 108 6.36 -15.15 1.58
C PRO A 108 5.83 -14.54 0.28
N SER A 109 4.58 -14.82 -0.09
CA SER A 109 3.95 -14.29 -1.30
C SER A 109 3.82 -12.75 -1.24
N ILE A 110 3.35 -12.20 -0.11
CA ILE A 110 3.24 -10.74 0.07
C ILE A 110 4.63 -10.09 0.11
N PHE A 111 5.60 -10.71 0.78
CA PHE A 111 6.97 -10.21 0.83
C PHE A 111 7.60 -10.17 -0.57
N GLN A 112 7.47 -11.24 -1.36
CA GLN A 112 7.91 -11.28 -2.75
C GLN A 112 7.25 -10.17 -3.57
N ALA A 113 5.94 -9.97 -3.42
CA ALA A 113 5.20 -8.89 -4.09
C ALA A 113 5.69 -7.49 -3.70
N THR A 114 5.98 -7.30 -2.41
CA THR A 114 6.51 -6.05 -1.88
C THR A 114 7.87 -5.73 -2.49
N GLN A 115 8.79 -6.70 -2.50
CA GLN A 115 10.14 -6.51 -3.04
C GLN A 115 10.13 -6.32 -4.57
N ALA A 116 9.29 -7.07 -5.30
CA ALA A 116 9.13 -6.91 -6.74
C ALA A 116 8.61 -5.52 -7.13
N ALA A 117 7.60 -5.02 -6.40
CA ALA A 117 7.06 -3.69 -6.63
C ALA A 117 8.10 -2.59 -6.38
N ILE A 118 8.80 -2.64 -5.24
CA ILE A 118 9.89 -1.70 -4.91
C ILE A 118 10.97 -1.73 -6.00
N ALA A 119 11.42 -2.91 -6.41
CA ALA A 119 12.46 -3.05 -7.42
C ALA A 119 12.05 -2.46 -8.78
N ALA A 120 10.79 -2.64 -9.18
CA ALA A 120 10.27 -2.14 -10.44
C ALA A 120 10.07 -0.61 -10.45
N SER A 121 9.83 0.00 -9.29
CA SER A 121 9.38 1.40 -9.20
C SER A 121 10.42 2.37 -8.66
N LYS A 122 11.39 1.93 -7.86
CA LYS A 122 12.26 2.82 -7.03
C LYS A 122 13.00 3.89 -7.82
N ASP A 123 13.34 3.61 -9.08
CA ASP A 123 14.11 4.52 -9.95
C ASP A 123 13.18 5.33 -10.87
N SER A 124 11.89 5.43 -10.55
CA SER A 124 10.93 6.19 -11.37
C SER A 124 11.18 7.69 -11.25
N PRO A 125 11.21 8.44 -12.37
CA PRO A 125 11.36 9.89 -12.36
C PRO A 125 10.33 10.56 -11.47
N GLY A 126 10.77 11.48 -10.60
CA GLY A 126 9.91 12.25 -9.70
C GLY A 126 9.37 11.47 -8.48
N LEU A 127 9.68 10.17 -8.34
CA LEU A 127 9.40 9.42 -7.12
C LEU A 127 10.40 9.82 -6.04
N LEU A 128 9.90 10.31 -4.90
CA LEU A 128 10.75 10.83 -3.83
C LEU A 128 10.98 9.80 -2.73
N ARG A 129 9.96 8.99 -2.42
CA ARG A 129 10.04 7.98 -1.36
C ARG A 129 9.04 6.86 -1.60
N ILE A 130 9.46 5.64 -1.25
CA ILE A 130 8.56 4.51 -1.00
C ILE A 130 8.49 4.30 0.51
N SER A 131 7.28 4.14 1.03
CA SER A 131 7.01 3.86 2.45
C SER A 131 5.89 2.83 2.58
N ALA A 132 5.44 2.57 3.81
CA ALA A 132 4.27 1.75 4.08
C ALA A 132 3.51 2.26 5.31
N GLY A 133 2.19 2.15 5.26
CA GLY A 133 1.29 2.37 6.37
C GLY A 133 1.36 1.22 7.37
N ASN A 134 1.38 1.56 8.66
CA ASN A 134 1.35 0.59 9.74
C ASN A 134 0.63 1.16 10.98
N TYR A 135 0.22 0.27 11.88
CA TYR A 135 -0.43 0.60 13.15
C TYR A 135 0.55 0.52 14.33
N ASN A 136 1.84 0.81 14.10
CA ASN A 136 2.92 0.72 15.10
C ASN A 136 2.99 -0.65 15.81
N GLY A 137 2.68 -1.73 15.10
CA GLY A 137 2.66 -3.09 15.66
C GLY A 137 1.55 -3.37 16.67
N ARG A 138 0.56 -2.47 16.83
CA ARG A 138 -0.51 -2.60 17.84
C ARG A 138 -1.74 -3.34 17.35
N LEU A 139 -1.88 -3.54 16.03
CA LEU A 139 -3.09 -4.13 15.42
C LEU A 139 -2.76 -5.42 14.65
N GLY A 140 -1.89 -5.33 13.63
CA GLY A 140 -1.47 -6.48 12.84
C GLY A 140 -0.46 -7.36 13.58
N LYS A 141 -0.59 -8.69 13.43
CA LYS A 141 0.35 -9.69 13.96
C LYS A 141 1.45 -10.09 12.97
N SER A 142 1.29 -9.69 11.71
CA SER A 142 2.24 -10.01 10.63
C SER A 142 2.96 -8.73 10.20
N PHE A 143 4.26 -8.86 9.94
CA PHE A 143 5.12 -7.74 9.58
C PHE A 143 5.82 -8.06 8.25
N ILE A 144 5.63 -7.17 7.28
CA ILE A 144 6.33 -7.19 5.99
C ILE A 144 7.28 -6.00 5.99
N TYR A 145 8.57 -6.28 6.04
CA TYR A 145 9.60 -5.26 6.10
C TYR A 145 9.98 -4.83 4.68
N LEU A 146 10.05 -3.52 4.45
CA LEU A 146 10.47 -2.96 3.16
C LEU A 146 11.95 -3.27 2.87
N HIS A 147 12.75 -3.26 3.92
CA HIS A 147 14.14 -3.64 3.91
C HIS A 147 14.25 -5.17 4.02
N PRO A 148 14.70 -5.88 2.97
CA PRO A 148 14.67 -7.33 2.92
C PRO A 148 15.52 -7.98 4.02
N GLU A 149 16.62 -7.33 4.42
CA GLU A 149 17.51 -7.81 5.49
C GLU A 149 16.89 -7.79 6.89
N LYS A 150 15.74 -7.12 7.05
CA LYS A 150 14.99 -7.04 8.31
C LYS A 150 13.84 -8.03 8.38
N GLN A 151 13.52 -8.72 7.28
CA GLN A 151 12.43 -9.68 7.25
C GLN A 151 12.82 -10.89 8.12
N PRO A 152 12.01 -11.26 9.13
CA PRO A 152 12.26 -12.47 9.91
C PRO A 152 12.32 -13.70 9.02
N ALA A 153 13.22 -14.62 9.35
CA ALA A 153 13.36 -15.92 8.70
C ALA A 153 12.12 -16.80 8.90
#